data_AF-A0A3B7LB85-F1
#
_entry.id   AF-A0A3B7LB85-F1
#
_cell.length_a   1.000
_cell.length_b   1.000
_cell.length_c   1.000
_cell.angle_alpha   90.00
_cell.angle_beta   90.00
_cell.angle_gamma   90.00
#
_symmetry.space_group_name_H-M   'P 1'
#
loop_
_entity.id
_entity.type
_entity.pdbx_description
1 polymer ?
#
loop_
_entity_poly.entity_id
_entity_poly.type
_entity_poly.pdbx_seq_one_letter_code
_entity_poly.pdbx_strand_id
1 'polypeptide(L)'
;MTTTHDPLGMIFAYRVFDLRDRFPEPVETFREALECLQSDRAYLPELSGDIVAYLRGGYAITIPAAFFLRRQGNQVVLASPEENERIEAEVIAWLRKAVSEQAAHLDKPLPVSKRPYTLDELLTQCDPNAADSEELRQWRAMPDVGREEW
;
A
#
# COMPACT_ATOMS: atom_id res chain seq x y z
N MET A 1 -18.78 24.30 -11.72
CA MET A 1 -19.00 22.85 -11.94
C MET A 1 -17.95 22.12 -11.11
N THR A 2 -18.31 21.67 -9.91
CA THR A 2 -17.42 20.86 -9.07
C THR A 2 -17.32 19.49 -9.73
N THR A 3 -16.17 19.18 -10.33
CA THR A 3 -15.83 17.82 -10.75
C THR A 3 -15.72 16.99 -9.48
N THR A 4 -16.77 16.23 -9.16
CA THR A 4 -16.72 15.23 -8.09
C THR A 4 -15.65 14.22 -8.50
N HIS A 5 -14.45 14.38 -7.95
CA HIS A 5 -13.35 13.45 -8.18
C HIS A 5 -13.78 12.10 -7.62
N ASP A 6 -13.71 11.03 -8.42
CA ASP A 6 -13.94 9.69 -7.89
C ASP A 6 -12.88 9.44 -6.80
N PRO A 7 -13.26 9.18 -5.53
CA PRO A 7 -12.30 8.92 -4.46
C PRO A 7 -11.36 7.76 -4.80
N LEU A 8 -11.82 6.77 -5.57
CA LEU A 8 -10.98 5.63 -5.95
C LEU A 8 -9.82 6.01 -6.88
N GLY A 9 -9.89 7.16 -7.57
CA GLY A 9 -8.77 7.67 -8.38
C GLY A 9 -7.50 7.99 -7.57
N MET A 10 -7.60 8.01 -6.23
CA MET A 10 -6.44 8.09 -5.35
C MET A 10 -5.65 6.78 -5.27
N ILE A 11 -6.29 5.63 -5.50
CA ILE A 11 -5.63 4.33 -5.48
C ILE A 11 -4.92 4.14 -6.82
N PHE A 12 -3.66 3.71 -6.79
CA PHE A 12 -2.87 3.49 -8.01
C PHE A 12 -2.30 2.08 -8.15
N ALA A 13 -2.33 1.28 -7.08
CA ALA A 13 -1.87 -0.11 -7.11
C ALA A 13 -2.42 -0.88 -5.90
N TYR A 14 -2.41 -2.21 -6.01
CA TYR A 14 -2.72 -3.15 -4.95
C TYR A 14 -1.55 -4.11 -4.77
N ARG A 15 -1.14 -4.37 -3.53
CA ARG A 15 -0.12 -5.38 -3.22
C ARG A 15 -0.72 -6.53 -2.45
N VAL A 16 -0.31 -7.73 -2.83
CA VAL A 16 -0.76 -8.99 -2.26
C VAL A 16 0.30 -9.51 -1.32
N PHE A 17 -0.12 -9.98 -0.16
CA PHE A 17 0.75 -10.67 0.79
C PHE A 17 0.20 -12.06 1.05
N ASP A 18 1.04 -13.07 0.86
CA ASP A 18 0.82 -14.41 1.40
C ASP A 18 1.87 -14.67 2.50
N LEU A 19 1.91 -15.88 3.08
CA LEU A 19 2.80 -16.19 4.19
C LEU A 19 4.30 -16.12 3.81
N ARG A 20 4.64 -16.10 2.52
CA ARG A 20 6.03 -16.03 2.03
C ARG A 20 6.30 -14.84 1.13
N ASP A 21 5.40 -13.85 1.08
CA ASP A 21 5.49 -12.66 0.24
C ASP A 21 5.82 -13.01 -1.23
N ARG A 22 5.12 -14.00 -1.81
CA ARG A 22 5.39 -14.48 -3.19
C ARG A 22 4.97 -13.51 -4.29
N PHE A 23 4.32 -12.42 -3.94
CA PHE A 23 3.80 -11.39 -4.86
C PHE A 23 4.39 -10.03 -4.51
N PRO A 24 5.71 -9.84 -4.69
CA PRO A 24 6.38 -8.58 -4.32
C PRO A 24 5.96 -7.40 -5.20
N GLU A 25 5.54 -7.68 -6.43
CA GLU A 25 5.12 -6.69 -7.41
C GLU A 25 3.63 -6.33 -7.22
N PRO A 26 3.30 -5.03 -7.09
CA PRO A 26 1.91 -4.60 -7.06
C PRO A 26 1.21 -4.80 -8.40
N VAL A 27 -0.10 -4.99 -8.35
CA VAL A 27 -1.01 -5.10 -9.51
C VAL A 27 -1.94 -3.89 -9.59
N GLU A 28 -2.59 -3.68 -10.73
CA GLU A 28 -3.35 -2.46 -11.00
C GLU A 28 -4.73 -2.50 -10.36
N THR A 29 -5.33 -3.68 -10.26
CA THR A 29 -6.72 -3.85 -9.82
C THR A 29 -6.86 -4.72 -8.57
N PHE A 30 -7.93 -4.49 -7.81
CA PHE A 30 -8.28 -5.38 -6.70
C PHE A 30 -8.58 -6.80 -7.18
N ARG A 31 -9.21 -6.95 -8.36
CA ARG A 31 -9.51 -8.24 -8.97
C ARG A 31 -8.25 -9.09 -9.16
N GLU A 32 -7.23 -8.53 -9.81
CA GLU A 32 -5.94 -9.22 -10.03
C GLU A 32 -5.28 -9.58 -8.70
N ALA A 33 -5.39 -8.71 -7.69
CA ALA A 33 -4.81 -8.95 -6.37
C ALA A 33 -5.49 -10.15 -5.68
N LEU A 34 -6.82 -10.23 -5.77
CA LEU A 34 -7.59 -11.36 -5.25
C LEU A 34 -7.27 -12.66 -6.01
N GLU A 35 -7.17 -12.61 -7.33
CA GLU A 35 -6.80 -13.75 -8.17
C GLU A 35 -5.39 -14.26 -7.86
N CYS A 36 -4.46 -13.36 -7.52
CA CYS A 36 -3.13 -13.74 -7.05
C CYS A 36 -3.20 -14.58 -5.77
N LEU A 37 -3.98 -14.17 -4.76
CA LEU A 37 -4.19 -14.97 -3.55
C LEU A 37 -4.87 -16.33 -3.82
N GLN A 38 -5.73 -16.38 -4.83
CA GLN A 38 -6.45 -17.60 -5.22
C GLN A 38 -5.65 -18.53 -6.14
N SER A 39 -4.50 -18.07 -6.64
CA SER A 39 -3.67 -18.84 -7.56
C SER A 39 -2.87 -19.94 -6.84
N ASP A 40 -2.48 -20.97 -7.58
CA ASP A 40 -1.59 -22.04 -7.10
C ASP A 40 -0.20 -21.55 -6.66
N ARG A 41 0.16 -20.32 -7.02
CA ARG A 41 1.42 -19.70 -6.60
C ARG A 41 1.37 -19.26 -5.13
N ALA A 42 0.18 -18.96 -4.60
CA ALA A 42 0.03 -18.46 -3.24
C ALA A 42 0.39 -19.53 -2.21
N TYR A 43 1.08 -19.12 -1.14
CA TYR A 43 1.52 -19.97 -0.07
C TYR A 43 0.75 -19.71 1.21
N LEU A 44 -0.15 -20.65 1.54
CA LEU A 44 -1.05 -20.61 2.70
C LEU A 44 -1.78 -19.26 2.84
N PRO A 45 -2.47 -18.77 1.79
CA PRO A 45 -3.20 -17.51 1.83
C PRO A 45 -4.29 -17.47 2.93
N GLU A 46 -4.78 -18.62 3.38
CA GLU A 46 -5.74 -18.73 4.47
C GLU A 46 -5.16 -18.40 5.86
N LEU A 47 -3.83 -18.41 6.04
CA LEU A 47 -3.17 -18.12 7.32
C LEU A 47 -2.78 -16.64 7.45
N SER A 48 -2.40 -16.00 6.35
CA SER A 48 -1.90 -14.61 6.37
C SER A 48 -2.14 -13.84 5.07
N GLY A 49 -3.10 -14.27 4.25
CA GLY A 49 -3.47 -13.59 3.02
C GLY A 49 -3.97 -12.18 3.31
N ASP A 50 -3.35 -11.20 2.67
CA ASP A 50 -3.72 -9.79 2.82
C ASP A 50 -3.59 -9.04 1.50
N ILE A 51 -4.37 -7.97 1.35
CA ILE A 51 -4.33 -7.09 0.19
C ILE A 51 -4.29 -5.65 0.67
N VAL A 52 -3.29 -4.90 0.21
CA VAL A 52 -3.09 -3.50 0.55
C VAL A 52 -3.29 -2.63 -0.68
N ALA A 53 -4.17 -1.63 -0.59
CA ALA A 53 -4.33 -0.61 -1.61
C ALA A 53 -3.36 0.55 -1.35
N TYR A 54 -2.55 0.91 -2.34
CA TYR A 54 -1.66 2.07 -2.28
C TYR A 54 -2.32 3.32 -2.84
N LEU A 55 -2.29 4.38 -2.05
CA LEU A 55 -2.87 5.68 -2.35
C LEU A 55 -1.78 6.69 -2.71
N ARG A 56 -2.11 7.61 -3.62
CA ARG A 56 -1.30 8.79 -3.91
C ARG A 56 -1.06 9.59 -2.62
N GLY A 57 0.15 10.10 -2.46
CA GLY A 57 0.57 10.80 -1.23
C GLY A 57 1.24 9.91 -0.19
N GLY A 58 1.57 8.65 -0.53
CA GLY A 58 2.34 7.75 0.34
C GLY A 58 1.51 7.03 1.41
N TYR A 59 0.18 7.00 1.24
CA TYR A 59 -0.73 6.31 2.15
C TYR A 59 -1.04 4.90 1.64
N ALA A 60 -1.43 4.03 2.56
CA ALA A 60 -1.86 2.68 2.25
C ALA A 60 -3.10 2.34 3.09
N ILE A 61 -4.01 1.57 2.50
CA ILE A 61 -5.20 1.06 3.17
C ILE A 61 -5.17 -0.47 3.04
N THR A 62 -5.09 -1.16 4.17
CA THR A 62 -5.27 -2.62 4.22
C THR A 62 -6.74 -2.95 4.02
N ILE A 63 -7.04 -3.82 3.06
CA ILE A 63 -8.40 -4.28 2.79
C ILE A 63 -8.75 -5.35 3.83
N PRO A 64 -9.88 -5.24 4.54
CA PRO A 64 -10.26 -6.22 5.55
C PRO A 64 -10.31 -7.64 4.97
N ALA A 65 -9.47 -8.51 5.53
CA ALA A 65 -9.40 -9.91 5.17
C ALA A 65 -10.78 -10.61 5.18
N ALA A 66 -11.72 -10.18 6.04
CA ALA A 66 -13.06 -10.75 6.13
C ALA A 66 -13.88 -10.70 4.82
N PHE A 67 -13.50 -9.86 3.84
CA PHE A 67 -14.12 -9.86 2.51
C PHE A 67 -13.82 -11.14 1.72
N PHE A 68 -12.60 -11.67 1.85
CA PHE A 68 -12.09 -12.78 1.05
C PHE A 68 -11.62 -13.99 1.88
N LEU A 69 -11.48 -13.88 3.20
CA LEU A 69 -11.21 -14.97 4.12
C LEU A 69 -12.42 -15.21 5.01
N ARG A 70 -12.89 -16.46 5.07
CA ARG A 70 -14.05 -16.86 5.88
C ARG A 70 -13.70 -17.98 6.82
N ARG A 71 -14.41 -18.03 7.95
CA ARG A 71 -14.29 -19.14 8.89
C ARG A 71 -15.28 -20.23 8.50
N GLN A 72 -14.78 -21.42 8.18
CA GLN A 72 -15.56 -22.65 8.04
C GLN A 72 -15.20 -23.60 9.18
N GLY A 73 -16.04 -23.65 10.20
CA GLY A 73 -15.76 -24.42 11.42
C GLY A 73 -14.49 -23.94 12.12
N ASN A 74 -13.49 -24.81 12.20
CA ASN A 74 -12.21 -24.50 12.83
C ASN A 74 -11.10 -24.08 11.83
N GLN A 75 -11.44 -23.93 10.55
CA GLN A 75 -10.51 -23.52 9.51
C GLN A 75 -10.89 -22.14 8.97
N VAL A 76 -9.88 -21.40 8.52
CA VAL A 76 -10.05 -20.24 7.65
C VAL A 76 -9.90 -20.73 6.23
N VAL A 77 -10.76 -20.27 5.33
CA VAL A 77 -10.74 -20.61 3.91
C VAL A 77 -10.79 -19.33 3.09
N LEU A 78 -10.05 -19.33 1.99
CA LEU A 78 -10.15 -18.29 0.98
C LEU A 78 -11.44 -18.44 0.19
N ALA A 79 -12.06 -17.30 -0.14
CA ALA A 79 -13.23 -17.26 -0.98
C ALA A 79 -12.93 -17.86 -2.35
N SER A 80 -13.94 -18.52 -2.94
CA SER A 80 -13.77 -19.18 -4.23
C SER A 80 -13.90 -18.15 -5.38
N PRO A 81 -13.29 -18.41 -6.56
CA PRO A 81 -13.32 -17.47 -7.68
C PRO A 81 -14.74 -17.07 -8.13
N GLU A 82 -15.74 -17.93 -7.93
CA GLU A 82 -17.15 -17.66 -8.26
C GLU A 82 -17.74 -16.50 -7.46
N GLU A 83 -17.13 -16.15 -6.33
CA GLU A 83 -17.60 -15.08 -5.45
C GLU A 83 -16.93 -13.73 -5.73
N ASN A 84 -15.94 -13.70 -6.63
CA ASN A 84 -15.09 -12.54 -6.83
C ASN A 84 -15.85 -11.29 -7.26
N GLU A 85 -16.90 -11.42 -8.09
CA GLU A 85 -17.74 -10.26 -8.49
C GLU A 85 -18.43 -9.61 -7.31
N ARG A 86 -18.99 -10.41 -6.40
CA ARG A 86 -19.63 -9.91 -5.20
C ARG A 86 -18.60 -9.26 -4.27
N ILE A 87 -17.48 -9.94 -4.05
CA ILE A 87 -16.39 -9.46 -3.17
C ILE A 87 -15.84 -8.13 -3.68
N GLU A 88 -15.56 -8.04 -4.99
CA GLU A 88 -15.07 -6.82 -5.61
C GLU A 88 -16.05 -5.67 -5.44
N ALA A 89 -17.35 -5.89 -5.66
CA ALA A 89 -18.37 -4.86 -5.46
C ALA A 89 -18.42 -4.38 -3.99
N GLU A 90 -18.36 -5.30 -3.02
CA GLU A 90 -18.35 -4.98 -1.59
C GLU A 90 -17.08 -4.21 -1.18
N VAL A 91 -15.92 -4.65 -1.64
CA VAL A 91 -14.63 -4.01 -1.37
C VAL A 91 -14.56 -2.62 -2.02
N ILE A 92 -15.04 -2.46 -3.25
CA ILE A 92 -15.11 -1.16 -3.92
C ILE A 92 -16.00 -0.20 -3.14
N ALA A 93 -17.18 -0.65 -2.69
CA ALA A 93 -18.07 0.16 -1.88
C ALA A 93 -17.42 0.57 -0.55
N TRP A 94 -16.72 -0.37 0.10
CA TRP A 94 -15.98 -0.11 1.32
C TRP A 94 -14.80 0.86 1.11
N LEU A 95 -14.00 0.67 0.05
CA LEU A 95 -12.87 1.52 -0.32
C LEU A 95 -13.33 2.95 -0.59
N ARG A 96 -14.45 3.15 -1.28
CA ARG A 96 -15.01 4.49 -1.51
C ARG A 96 -15.22 5.24 -0.20
N LYS A 97 -15.75 4.56 0.82
CA LYS A 97 -15.93 5.13 2.16
C LYS A 97 -14.59 5.35 2.85
N ALA A 98 -13.73 4.33 2.91
CA ALA A 98 -12.45 4.40 3.61
C ALA A 98 -11.52 5.48 3.04
N VAL A 99 -11.43 5.59 1.71
CA VAL A 99 -10.64 6.62 1.03
C VAL A 99 -11.22 8.01 1.26
N SER A 100 -12.54 8.17 1.25
CA SER A 100 -13.18 9.47 1.53
C SER A 100 -12.92 9.93 2.97
N GLU A 101 -12.98 9.01 3.93
CA GLU A 101 -12.64 9.29 5.33
C GLU A 101 -11.15 9.66 5.45
N GLN A 102 -10.26 8.90 4.81
CA GLN A 102 -8.83 9.20 4.79
C GLN A 102 -8.55 10.56 4.15
N ALA A 103 -9.15 10.88 3.00
CA ALA A 103 -9.01 12.17 2.34
C ALA A 103 -9.43 13.32 3.26
N ALA A 104 -10.52 13.17 4.02
CA ALA A 104 -10.94 14.15 5.03
C ALA A 104 -9.95 14.32 6.19
N HIS A 105 -9.08 13.33 6.44
CA HIS A 105 -7.96 13.45 7.38
C HIS A 105 -6.73 14.12 6.74
N LEU A 106 -6.48 13.92 5.45
CA LEU A 106 -5.36 14.50 4.71
C LEU A 106 -5.57 15.99 4.38
N ASP A 107 -6.80 16.37 4.06
CA ASP A 107 -7.22 17.76 3.83
C ASP A 107 -7.24 18.60 5.12
N LYS A 108 -6.94 18.01 6.28
CA LYS A 108 -6.61 18.77 7.48
C LYS A 108 -5.12 19.10 7.40
N PRO A 109 -4.71 20.30 6.90
CA PRO A 109 -3.34 20.72 7.03
C PRO A 109 -2.98 20.61 8.51
N LEU A 110 -1.86 19.93 8.80
CA LEU A 110 -1.25 20.05 10.12
C LEU A 110 -1.11 21.55 10.37
N PRO A 111 -1.73 22.11 11.42
CA PRO A 111 -1.68 23.53 11.65
C PRO A 111 -0.21 23.93 11.74
N VAL A 112 0.19 24.94 10.96
CA VAL A 112 1.58 25.43 10.88
C VAL A 112 2.12 25.72 12.29
N SER A 113 1.25 26.08 13.23
CA SER A 113 1.54 26.29 14.65
C SER A 113 2.00 25.06 15.44
N LYS A 114 2.05 23.86 14.84
CA LYS A 114 2.57 22.63 15.48
C LYS A 114 3.94 22.19 14.97
N ARG A 115 4.53 22.86 13.97
CA ARG A 115 5.91 22.55 13.55
C ARG A 115 6.85 23.29 14.50
N PRO A 116 7.61 22.59 15.36
CA PRO A 116 8.49 23.26 16.33
C PRO A 116 9.60 24.07 15.65
N TYR A 117 9.90 23.77 14.38
CA TYR A 117 10.91 24.44 13.57
C TYR A 117 10.43 24.54 12.11
N THR A 118 10.87 25.61 11.44
CA THR A 118 10.77 25.83 10.00
C THR A 118 11.89 25.11 9.26
N LEU A 119 11.75 24.94 7.94
CA LEU A 119 12.82 24.33 7.12
C LEU A 119 14.12 25.14 7.22
N ASP A 120 14.04 26.47 7.15
CA ASP A 120 15.20 27.35 7.25
C ASP A 120 15.89 27.24 8.62
N GLU A 121 15.14 27.12 9.71
CA GLU A 121 15.68 26.89 11.06
C GLU A 121 16.39 25.54 11.19
N LEU A 122 15.88 24.50 10.55
CA LEU A 122 16.53 23.18 10.52
C LEU A 122 17.79 23.21 9.65
N LEU A 123 17.75 23.84 8.48
CA LEU A 123 18.90 23.98 7.59
C LEU A 123 20.02 24.81 8.23
N THR A 124 19.68 25.81 9.03
CA THR A 124 20.66 26.61 9.79
C THR A 124 21.39 25.77 10.86
N GLN A 125 20.75 24.70 11.37
CA GLN A 125 21.36 23.79 12.34
C GLN A 125 22.26 22.73 11.68
N CYS A 126 22.21 22.58 10.35
CA CYS A 126 23.09 21.66 9.63
C CYS A 126 24.48 22.27 9.47
N ASP A 127 25.54 21.50 9.76
CA ASP A 127 26.90 21.87 9.41
C ASP A 127 27.13 21.58 7.91
N PRO A 128 27.35 22.61 7.05
CA PRO A 128 27.58 22.41 5.62
C PRO A 128 28.90 21.68 5.32
N ASN A 129 29.81 21.57 6.30
CA ASN A 129 31.06 20.86 6.20
C ASN A 129 31.05 19.52 6.93
N ALA A 130 29.88 19.06 7.39
CA ALA A 130 29.76 17.73 8.00
C ALA A 130 30.31 16.68 7.03
N ALA A 131 31.27 15.88 7.52
CA ALA A 131 31.79 14.78 6.74
C ALA A 131 30.67 13.77 6.45
N ASP A 132 30.62 13.26 5.22
CA ASP A 132 29.70 12.17 4.89
C ASP A 132 29.92 10.99 5.86
N SER A 133 28.82 10.44 6.35
CA SER A 133 28.86 9.20 7.13
C SER A 133 29.53 8.10 6.32
N GLU A 134 30.14 7.14 6.99
CA GLU A 134 30.74 5.98 6.32
C GLU A 134 29.71 5.24 5.46
N GLU A 135 28.47 5.11 5.94
CA GLU A 135 27.35 4.53 5.19
C GLU A 135 27.02 5.31 3.91
N LEU A 136 26.96 6.65 3.97
CA LEU A 136 26.70 7.48 2.79
C LEU A 136 27.82 7.37 1.76
N ARG A 137 29.08 7.30 2.23
CA ARG A 137 30.24 7.07 1.36
C ARG A 137 30.20 5.71 0.71
N GLN A 138 29.86 4.67 1.46
CA GLN A 138 29.70 3.31 0.93
C GLN A 138 28.57 3.25 -0.10
N TRP A 139 27.41 3.83 0.20
CA TRP A 139 26.26 3.87 -0.72
C TRP A 139 26.57 4.59 -2.03
N ARG A 140 27.24 5.75 -1.99
CA ARG A 140 27.70 6.46 -3.20
C ARG A 140 28.76 5.70 -4.00
N ALA A 141 29.53 4.85 -3.34
CA ALA A 141 30.53 4.00 -3.98
C ALA A 141 29.95 2.66 -4.48
N MET A 142 28.70 2.34 -4.13
CA MET A 142 28.06 1.14 -4.65
C MET A 142 27.82 1.31 -6.15
N PRO A 143 28.18 0.30 -6.97
CA PRO A 143 27.86 0.31 -8.38
C PRO A 143 26.33 0.26 -8.57
N ASP A 144 25.84 0.88 -9.66
CA ASP A 144 24.43 0.82 -10.02
C ASP A 144 23.97 -0.64 -10.11
N VAL A 145 23.04 -1.02 -9.23
CA VAL A 145 22.42 -2.35 -9.26
C VAL A 145 21.37 -2.38 -10.38
N GLY A 146 21.42 -3.40 -11.24
CA GLY A 146 20.38 -3.64 -12.27
C GLY A 146 20.85 -3.69 -13.74
N ARG A 147 22.16 -3.70 -14.04
CA ARG A 147 22.67 -4.13 -15.36
C ARG A 147 23.39 -5.46 -15.25
N GLU A 148 22.63 -6.53 -15.05
CA GLU A 148 23.10 -7.84 -15.47
C GLU A 148 23.06 -7.83 -17.00
N GLU A 149 24.22 -7.81 -17.65
CA GLU A 149 24.29 -8.08 -19.09
C GLU A 149 24.03 -9.58 -19.28
N TRP A 150 22.82 -9.91 -19.74
CA TRP A 150 22.46 -11.23 -20.25
C TRP A 150 22.96 -11.40 -21.69
#